data_AF-A0A7C3UG89-F1
#
_entry.id   AF-A0A7C3UG89-F1
#
_cell.length_a   1.000
_cell.length_b   1.000
_cell.length_c   1.000
_cell.angle_alpha   90.00
_cell.angle_beta   90.00
_cell.angle_gamma   90.00
#
_symmetry.space_group_name_H-M   'P 1'
#
loop_
_entity.id
_entity.type
_entity.pdbx_description
1 polymer ?
#
loop_
_entity_poly.entity_id
_entity_poly.type
_entity_poly.pdbx_seq_one_letter_code
_entity_poly.pdbx_strand_id
1 'polypeptide(L)'
;MKRLIVISSAIVFTIILAIAIIAQAPPGGMPGGPGGGMMMMGGMQSVLTLTMERSLAYLLLEMNVPDEQLPKIRAIYLESWKAYSELNKKLEQVGNDRDAMMGIRAEADKIKEKRIEKLKEILSADDMKKLTEYETKLTERPQRQRQGAGAPQGQPGGGRPQGR
;
A
#
# COMPACT_ATOMS: atom_id res chain seq x y z
N MET A 1 15.36 40.34 -48.70
CA MET A 1 15.05 40.72 -47.30
C MET A 1 13.56 40.59 -46.96
N LYS A 2 12.93 39.42 -47.20
CA LYS A 2 11.51 39.16 -46.84
C LYS A 2 11.28 37.80 -46.18
N ARG A 3 12.34 36.97 -46.04
CA ARG A 3 12.27 35.63 -45.44
C ARG A 3 12.87 35.53 -44.03
N LEU A 4 13.51 36.60 -43.54
CA LEU A 4 14.11 36.65 -42.19
C LEU A 4 13.16 37.26 -41.13
N ILE A 5 12.09 37.94 -41.54
CA ILE A 5 11.11 38.53 -40.62
C ILE A 5 10.07 37.50 -40.16
N VAL A 6 9.78 36.49 -40.98
CA VAL A 6 8.75 35.46 -40.70
C VAL A 6 9.20 34.46 -39.62
N ILE A 7 10.50 34.26 -39.44
CA ILE A 7 11.04 33.31 -38.44
C ILE A 7 10.99 33.93 -37.03
N SER A 8 11.14 35.26 -36.92
CA SER A 8 11.13 35.95 -35.62
C SER A 8 9.72 36.12 -35.02
N SER A 9 8.66 36.09 -35.83
CA SER A 9 7.27 36.17 -35.34
C SER A 9 6.73 34.83 -34.83
N ALA A 10 7.24 33.70 -35.33
CA ALA A 10 6.79 32.37 -34.90
C ALA A 10 7.25 32.04 -33.47
N ILE A 11 8.47 32.43 -33.10
CA ILE A 11 9.05 32.15 -31.78
C ILE A 11 8.34 32.96 -30.68
N VAL A 12 8.03 34.23 -30.94
CA VAL A 12 7.31 35.09 -29.99
C VAL A 12 5.87 34.60 -29.76
N PHE A 13 5.21 34.06 -30.78
CA PHE A 13 3.85 33.51 -30.65
C PHE A 13 3.80 32.24 -29.79
N THR A 14 4.81 31.36 -29.90
CA THR A 14 4.92 30.16 -29.04
C THR A 14 5.18 30.49 -27.57
N ILE A 15 5.94 31.55 -27.27
CA ILE A 15 6.25 31.93 -25.88
C ILE A 15 5.00 32.55 -25.20
N ILE A 16 4.19 33.32 -25.93
CA ILE A 16 2.96 33.91 -25.39
C ILE A 16 1.89 32.82 -25.14
N LEU A 17 1.81 31.79 -26.00
CA LEU A 17 0.88 30.67 -25.80
C LEU A 17 1.23 29.82 -24.56
N ALA A 18 2.52 29.72 -24.20
CA ALA A 18 2.96 28.98 -23.01
C ALA A 18 2.65 29.70 -21.68
N ILE A 19 2.60 31.03 -21.68
CA ILE A 19 2.32 31.83 -20.47
C ILE A 19 0.80 31.93 -20.21
N ALA A 20 -0.02 31.90 -21.26
CA ALA A 20 -1.48 31.94 -21.12
C ALA A 20 -2.10 30.67 -20.49
N ILE A 21 -1.39 29.54 -20.50
CA ILE A 21 -1.85 28.27 -19.88
C ILE A 21 -1.58 28.26 -18.36
N ILE A 22 -0.62 29.05 -17.87
CA ILE A 22 -0.20 29.06 -16.46
C ILE A 22 -1.03 30.06 -15.62
N ALA A 23 -1.70 31.02 -16.25
CA ALA A 23 -2.41 32.12 -15.56
C ALA A 23 -3.90 31.87 -15.27
N GLN A 24 -4.45 30.67 -15.51
CA GLN A 24 -5.85 30.34 -15.22
C GLN A 24 -5.99 29.13 -14.29
N ALA A 25 -5.14 29.05 -13.26
CA ALA A 25 -5.41 28.18 -12.12
C ALA A 25 -6.32 28.92 -11.13
N PRO A 26 -7.65 28.68 -11.10
CA PRO A 26 -8.45 29.05 -9.95
C PRO A 26 -7.97 28.24 -8.74
N PRO A 27 -7.87 28.84 -7.54
CA PRO A 27 -7.63 28.10 -6.30
C PRO A 27 -8.92 27.34 -5.94
N GLY A 28 -9.10 26.17 -6.54
CA GLY A 28 -10.24 25.28 -6.33
C GLY A 28 -9.73 23.85 -6.26
N GLY A 29 -10.01 23.17 -5.13
CA GLY A 29 -9.63 21.79 -4.92
C GLY A 29 -10.06 20.90 -6.08
N MET A 30 -9.17 20.01 -6.51
CA MET A 30 -9.48 19.01 -7.53
C MET A 30 -10.72 18.20 -7.09
N PRO A 31 -11.81 18.20 -7.86
CA PRO A 31 -12.82 17.15 -7.77
C PRO A 31 -12.13 15.85 -8.18
N GLY A 32 -12.25 14.81 -7.36
CA GLY A 32 -11.65 13.51 -7.62
C GLY A 32 -11.99 13.03 -9.03
N GLY A 33 -11.01 13.08 -9.93
CA GLY A 33 -11.14 12.48 -11.25
C GLY A 33 -11.30 10.96 -11.14
N PRO A 34 -11.81 10.29 -12.18
CA PRO A 34 -11.97 8.83 -12.23
C PRO A 34 -10.60 8.14 -12.39
N GLY A 35 -9.70 8.34 -11.43
CA GLY A 35 -8.44 7.64 -11.23
C GLY A 35 -8.38 6.87 -9.90
N GLY A 36 -9.44 6.94 -9.09
CA GLY A 36 -9.54 6.25 -7.79
C GLY A 36 -9.70 4.73 -7.88
N GLY A 37 -9.93 4.18 -9.07
CA GLY A 37 -10.13 2.73 -9.26
C GLY A 37 -8.82 1.91 -9.23
N MET A 38 -7.68 2.51 -9.57
CA MET A 38 -6.42 1.77 -9.69
C MET A 38 -5.69 1.59 -8.36
N MET A 39 -5.95 2.45 -7.37
CA MET A 39 -5.47 2.25 -5.99
C MET A 39 -6.34 1.25 -5.19
N MET A 40 -7.59 1.00 -5.60
CA MET A 40 -8.46 0.04 -4.90
C MET A 40 -8.11 -1.41 -5.24
N MET A 41 -7.81 -1.72 -6.51
CA MET A 41 -7.46 -3.09 -6.92
C MET A 41 -6.06 -3.51 -6.43
N GLY A 42 -5.05 -2.64 -6.55
CA GLY A 42 -3.72 -2.91 -5.99
C GLY A 42 -3.68 -2.83 -4.45
N GLY A 43 -4.56 -2.02 -3.86
CA GLY A 43 -4.66 -1.88 -2.41
C GLY A 43 -5.13 -3.16 -1.73
N MET A 44 -6.11 -3.87 -2.30
CA MET A 44 -6.71 -5.06 -1.70
C MET A 44 -5.81 -6.30 -1.80
N GLN A 45 -5.13 -6.48 -2.95
CA GLN A 45 -4.12 -7.52 -3.14
C GLN A 45 -2.96 -7.37 -2.15
N SER A 46 -2.59 -6.12 -1.81
CA SER A 46 -1.51 -5.84 -0.86
C SER A 46 -1.85 -6.22 0.58
N VAL A 47 -3.13 -6.26 0.97
CA VAL A 47 -3.51 -6.45 2.38
C VAL A 47 -3.06 -7.81 2.91
N LEU A 48 -3.22 -8.88 2.11
CA LEU A 48 -2.89 -10.23 2.54
C LEU A 48 -1.38 -10.51 2.47
N THR A 49 -0.64 -9.87 1.56
CA THR A 49 0.78 -10.17 1.33
C THR A 49 1.75 -9.24 2.07
N LEU A 50 1.32 -8.05 2.50
CA LEU A 50 2.23 -7.03 3.03
C LEU A 50 3.05 -7.50 4.24
N THR A 51 2.44 -8.21 5.17
CA THR A 51 3.16 -8.75 6.33
C THR A 51 4.23 -9.73 5.89
N MET A 52 3.89 -10.63 4.96
CA MET A 52 4.82 -11.64 4.45
C MET A 52 5.98 -11.00 3.69
N GLU A 53 5.73 -10.04 2.81
CA GLU A 53 6.78 -9.32 2.07
C GLU A 53 7.77 -8.64 3.01
N ARG A 54 7.27 -7.98 4.06
CA ARG A 54 8.09 -7.34 5.09
C ARG A 54 8.87 -8.36 5.91
N SER A 55 8.27 -9.49 6.28
CA SER A 55 8.96 -10.59 6.95
C SER A 55 10.11 -11.14 6.12
N LEU A 56 9.92 -11.29 4.80
CA LEU A 56 10.98 -11.72 3.90
C LEU A 56 12.10 -10.69 3.84
N ALA A 57 11.78 -9.40 3.69
CA ALA A 57 12.77 -8.34 3.69
C ALA A 57 13.59 -8.32 4.99
N TYR A 58 12.92 -8.47 6.15
CA TYR A 58 13.59 -8.56 7.44
C TYR A 58 14.55 -9.75 7.51
N LEU A 59 14.14 -10.93 7.05
CA LEU A 59 15.00 -12.11 6.99
C LEU A 59 16.23 -11.91 6.10
N LEU A 60 16.07 -11.24 4.96
CA LEU A 60 17.13 -11.10 3.95
C LEU A 60 18.09 -9.93 4.23
N LEU A 61 17.61 -8.87 4.88
CA LEU A 61 18.34 -7.60 4.99
C LEU A 61 18.77 -7.27 6.42
N GLU A 62 18.05 -7.77 7.42
CA GLU A 62 18.30 -7.42 8.83
C GLU A 62 18.73 -8.62 9.68
N MET A 63 18.26 -9.82 9.34
CA MET A 63 18.69 -11.05 10.01
C MET A 63 19.96 -11.59 9.37
N ASN A 64 20.94 -11.98 10.19
CA ASN A 64 22.18 -12.60 9.73
C ASN A 64 21.98 -14.09 9.42
N VAL A 65 21.09 -14.38 8.47
CA VAL A 65 20.78 -15.76 8.06
C VAL A 65 21.91 -16.31 7.18
N PRO A 66 22.39 -17.55 7.40
CA PRO A 66 23.41 -18.15 6.56
C PRO A 66 23.01 -18.25 5.08
N ASP A 67 23.94 -17.97 4.16
CA ASP A 67 23.69 -17.98 2.71
C ASP A 67 23.12 -19.31 2.20
N GLU A 68 23.55 -20.43 2.81
CA GLU A 68 23.07 -21.78 2.52
C GLU A 68 21.58 -22.00 2.82
N GLN A 69 20.99 -21.20 3.71
CA GLN A 69 19.57 -21.25 4.06
C GLN A 69 18.70 -20.39 3.13
N LEU A 70 19.28 -19.37 2.49
CA LEU A 70 18.54 -18.40 1.67
C LEU A 70 17.76 -19.05 0.50
N PRO A 71 18.29 -20.04 -0.25
CA PRO A 71 17.53 -20.71 -1.29
C PRO A 71 16.27 -21.41 -0.76
N LYS A 72 16.35 -22.02 0.43
CA LYS A 72 15.22 -22.71 1.06
C LYS A 72 14.17 -21.71 1.55
N ILE A 73 14.59 -20.63 2.18
CA ILE A 73 13.72 -19.53 2.60
C ILE A 73 13.00 -18.93 1.39
N ARG A 74 13.73 -18.64 0.31
CA ARG A 74 13.14 -18.14 -0.94
C ARG A 74 12.08 -19.09 -1.50
N ALA A 75 12.33 -20.40 -1.49
CA ALA A 75 11.36 -21.39 -1.96
C ALA A 75 10.09 -21.40 -1.11
N ILE A 76 10.21 -21.32 0.21
CA ILE A 76 9.06 -21.25 1.14
C ILE A 76 8.21 -20.00 0.87
N TYR A 77 8.85 -18.84 0.76
CA TYR A 77 8.13 -17.59 0.50
C TYR A 77 7.51 -17.54 -0.90
N LEU A 78 8.14 -18.16 -1.91
CA LEU A 78 7.57 -18.29 -3.24
C LEU A 78 6.31 -19.17 -3.24
N GLU A 79 6.30 -20.26 -2.46
CA GLU A 79 5.12 -21.09 -2.29
C GLU A 79 3.98 -20.32 -1.62
N SER A 80 4.27 -19.61 -0.52
CA SER A 80 3.28 -18.76 0.15
C SER A 80 2.76 -17.65 -0.76
N TRP A 81 3.64 -17.01 -1.55
CA TRP A 81 3.27 -15.99 -2.53
C TRP A 81 2.25 -16.51 -3.54
N LYS A 82 2.51 -17.69 -4.12
CA LYS A 82 1.58 -18.33 -5.07
C LYS A 82 0.23 -18.60 -4.42
N ALA A 83 0.22 -19.12 -3.19
CA ALA A 83 -1.02 -19.39 -2.45
C ALA A 83 -1.81 -18.10 -2.16
N TYR A 84 -1.15 -17.03 -1.71
CA TYR A 84 -1.80 -15.73 -1.52
C TYR A 84 -2.27 -15.11 -2.83
N SER A 85 -1.55 -15.29 -3.94
CA SER A 85 -1.97 -14.80 -5.26
C SER A 85 -3.31 -15.41 -5.69
N GLU A 86 -3.48 -16.73 -5.51
CA GLU A 86 -4.77 -17.38 -5.77
C GLU A 86 -5.86 -16.91 -4.81
N LEU A 87 -5.52 -16.69 -3.54
CA LEU A 87 -6.48 -16.19 -2.55
C LEU A 87 -6.92 -14.75 -2.85
N ASN A 88 -6.01 -13.90 -3.33
CA ASN A 88 -6.32 -12.54 -3.75
C ASN A 88 -7.25 -12.51 -4.96
N LYS A 89 -7.13 -13.45 -5.91
CA LYS A 89 -8.10 -13.60 -7.01
C LYS A 89 -9.50 -13.93 -6.49
N LYS A 90 -9.60 -14.80 -5.47
CA LYS A 90 -10.89 -15.07 -4.80
C LYS A 90 -11.42 -13.82 -4.09
N LEU A 91 -10.54 -13.06 -3.44
CA LEU A 91 -10.90 -11.82 -2.73
C LEU A 91 -11.55 -10.79 -3.66
N GLU A 92 -11.02 -10.64 -4.87
CA GLU A 92 -11.60 -9.75 -5.89
C GLU A 92 -13.01 -10.18 -6.33
N GLN A 93 -13.31 -11.49 -6.31
CA GLN A 93 -14.61 -12.03 -6.72
C GLN A 93 -15.68 -11.94 -5.63
N VAL A 94 -15.25 -11.94 -4.36
CA VAL A 94 -16.14 -12.00 -3.19
C VAL A 94 -16.77 -10.64 -2.84
N GLY A 95 -16.12 -9.53 -3.20
CA GLY A 95 -16.64 -8.19 -2.90
C GLY A 95 -16.82 -7.94 -1.41
N ASN A 96 -18.05 -7.59 -0.99
CA ASN A 96 -18.38 -7.23 0.41
C ASN A 96 -19.09 -8.35 1.20
N ASP A 97 -19.13 -9.58 0.69
CA ASP A 97 -19.72 -10.70 1.43
C ASP A 97 -18.87 -11.04 2.67
N ARG A 98 -19.47 -10.82 3.85
CA ARG A 98 -18.79 -10.98 5.13
C ARG A 98 -18.36 -12.43 5.40
N ASP A 99 -19.18 -13.40 5.05
CA ASP A 99 -18.91 -14.81 5.37
C ASP A 99 -17.82 -15.36 4.46
N ALA A 100 -17.87 -15.01 3.18
CA ALA A 100 -16.80 -15.33 2.24
C ALA A 100 -15.48 -14.62 2.60
N MET A 101 -15.54 -13.38 3.11
CA MET A 101 -14.37 -12.69 3.65
C MET A 101 -13.78 -13.38 4.89
N MET A 102 -14.61 -13.94 5.77
CA MET A 102 -14.12 -14.74 6.91
C MET A 102 -13.44 -16.03 6.43
N GLY A 103 -14.01 -16.70 5.42
CA GLY A 103 -13.41 -17.87 4.79
C GLY A 103 -12.03 -17.58 4.20
N ILE A 104 -11.90 -16.46 3.48
CA ILE A 104 -10.61 -16.01 2.92
C ILE A 104 -9.57 -15.76 4.01
N ARG A 105 -9.95 -15.13 5.13
CA ARG A 105 -9.03 -14.92 6.26
C ARG A 105 -8.55 -16.24 6.86
N ALA A 106 -9.44 -17.21 7.04
CA ALA A 106 -9.07 -18.53 7.55
C ALA A 106 -8.12 -19.27 6.57
N GLU A 107 -8.31 -19.13 5.26
CA GLU A 107 -7.34 -19.65 4.27
C GLU A 107 -5.99 -18.94 4.36
N ALA A 108 -5.98 -17.61 4.52
CA ALA A 108 -4.76 -16.82 4.70
C ALA A 108 -3.97 -17.23 5.95
N ASP A 109 -4.65 -17.53 7.06
CA ASP A 109 -4.03 -17.98 8.30
C ASP A 109 -3.38 -19.36 8.13
N LYS A 110 -4.03 -20.29 7.43
CA LYS A 110 -3.43 -21.60 7.11
C LYS A 110 -2.17 -21.47 6.25
N ILE A 111 -2.15 -20.56 5.28
CA ILE A 111 -0.96 -20.28 4.46
C ILE A 111 0.17 -19.76 5.36
N LYS A 112 -0.14 -18.88 6.31
CA LYS A 112 0.83 -18.36 7.29
C LYS A 112 1.36 -19.47 8.20
N GLU A 113 0.50 -20.30 8.76
CA GLU A 113 0.89 -21.41 9.65
C GLU A 113 1.84 -22.37 8.92
N LYS A 114 1.48 -22.80 7.71
CA LYS A 114 2.33 -23.66 6.88
C LYS A 114 3.69 -23.02 6.58
N ARG A 115 3.74 -21.70 6.33
CA ARG A 115 4.99 -20.97 6.15
C ARG A 115 5.84 -21.04 7.42
N ILE A 116 5.25 -20.77 8.58
CA ILE A 116 5.93 -20.77 9.87
C ILE A 116 6.48 -22.17 10.19
N GLU A 117 5.71 -23.23 9.95
CA GLU A 117 6.17 -24.61 10.14
C GLU A 117 7.43 -24.91 9.32
N LYS A 118 7.42 -24.59 8.03
CA LYS A 118 8.59 -24.78 7.16
C LYS A 118 9.79 -23.93 7.56
N LEU A 119 9.55 -22.71 8.07
CA LEU A 119 10.63 -21.85 8.55
C LEU A 119 11.27 -22.39 9.82
N LYS A 120 10.51 -23.02 10.73
CA LYS A 120 11.04 -23.67 11.94
C LYS A 120 11.99 -24.83 11.66
N GLU A 121 11.88 -25.45 10.48
CA GLU A 121 12.78 -26.53 10.05
C GLU A 121 14.16 -26.01 9.59
N ILE A 122 14.30 -24.71 9.31
CA ILE A 122 15.50 -24.13 8.73
C ILE A 122 16.15 -23.11 9.66
N LEU A 123 15.33 -22.26 10.28
CA LEU A 123 15.80 -21.20 11.16
C LEU A 123 16.05 -21.75 12.57
N SER A 124 17.02 -21.14 13.26
CA SER A 124 17.23 -21.39 14.68
C SER A 124 16.00 -20.95 15.50
N ALA A 125 15.86 -21.47 16.72
CA ALA A 125 14.79 -21.06 17.62
C ALA A 125 14.84 -19.54 17.92
N ASP A 126 16.04 -18.98 18.04
CA ASP A 126 16.26 -17.55 18.29
C ASP A 126 15.86 -16.69 17.09
N ASP A 127 16.19 -17.13 15.88
CA ASP A 127 15.81 -16.42 14.65
C ASP A 127 14.30 -16.49 14.40
N MET A 128 13.67 -17.65 14.66
CA MET A 128 12.21 -17.79 14.65
C MET A 128 11.53 -16.87 15.66
N LYS A 129 12.11 -16.71 16.85
CA LYS A 129 11.60 -15.79 17.87
C LYS A 129 11.67 -14.34 17.38
N LYS A 130 12.81 -13.89 16.86
CA LYS A 130 12.98 -12.54 16.30
C LYS A 130 11.99 -12.26 15.17
N LEU A 131 11.82 -13.22 14.26
CA LEU A 131 10.87 -13.09 13.16
C LEU A 131 9.43 -12.98 13.67
N THR A 132 9.05 -13.79 14.65
CA THR A 132 7.71 -13.76 15.25
C THR A 132 7.43 -12.43 15.94
N GLU A 133 8.40 -11.91 16.71
CA GLU A 133 8.28 -10.58 17.34
C GLU A 133 8.13 -9.46 16.31
N TYR A 134 8.85 -9.55 15.19
CA TYR A 134 8.73 -8.60 14.09
C TYR A 134 7.33 -8.66 13.44
N GLU A 135 6.82 -9.85 13.12
CA GLU A 135 5.48 -10.03 12.55
C GLU A 135 4.36 -9.52 13.48
N THR A 136 4.49 -9.77 14.79
CA THR A 136 3.55 -9.24 15.79
C THR A 136 3.55 -7.71 15.78
N LYS A 137 4.72 -7.08 15.77
CA LYS A 137 4.84 -5.60 15.68
C LYS A 137 4.22 -5.05 14.40
N LEU A 138 4.34 -5.75 13.27
CA LEU A 138 3.69 -5.33 12.01
C LEU A 138 2.17 -5.35 12.11
N THR A 139 1.62 -6.33 12.82
CA THR A 139 0.17 -6.54 12.95
C THR A 139 -0.46 -5.58 13.98
N GLU A 140 0.29 -5.18 15.00
CA GLU A 140 -0.16 -4.25 16.05
C GLU A 140 -0.13 -2.77 15.62
N ARG A 141 0.79 -2.38 14.72
CA ARG A 141 0.94 -0.98 14.27
C ARG A 141 -0.35 -0.37 13.67
N PRO A 142 -1.11 -1.07 12.81
CA PRO A 142 -2.39 -0.57 12.30
C PRO A 142 -3.46 -0.33 13.38
N GLN A 143 -3.43 -1.09 14.49
CA GLN A 143 -4.42 -0.95 15.56
C GLN A 143 -4.19 0.30 16.42
N ARG A 144 -2.94 0.66 16.70
CA ARG A 144 -2.62 1.85 17.50
C ARG A 144 -2.94 3.16 16.76
N GLN A 145 -2.77 3.21 15.44
CA GLN A 145 -3.13 4.39 14.64
C GLN A 145 -4.65 4.60 14.55
N ARG A 146 -5.46 3.54 14.61
CA ARG A 146 -6.92 3.65 14.64
C ARG A 146 -7.48 4.05 16.00
N GLN A 147 -6.80 3.69 17.10
CA GLN A 147 -7.20 4.09 18.45
C GLN A 147 -6.68 5.47 18.87
N GLY A 148 -5.62 5.99 18.23
CA GLY A 148 -5.03 7.30 18.53
C GLY A 148 -5.52 8.48 17.69
N ALA A 149 -6.38 8.25 16.68
CA ALA A 149 -6.97 9.30 15.84
C ALA A 149 -8.44 9.60 16.19
N GLY A 150 -8.88 9.21 17.39
CA GLY A 150 -10.20 9.50 17.94
C GLY A 150 -10.11 10.38 19.19
N ALA A 151 -10.15 11.70 18.95
CA ALA A 151 -10.36 12.81 19.90
C ALA A 151 -9.21 13.16 20.86
N PRO A 152 -8.89 14.47 21.02
CA PRO A 152 -9.69 15.29 21.92
C PRO A 152 -9.99 16.74 21.46
N GLN A 153 -11.06 17.28 22.05
CA GLN A 153 -11.26 18.70 22.41
C GLN A 153 -11.60 19.74 21.33
N GLY A 154 -12.88 20.11 21.32
CA GLY A 154 -13.25 21.49 21.62
C GLY A 154 -13.17 22.50 20.48
N GLN A 155 -14.30 22.71 19.80
CA GLN A 155 -14.59 24.01 19.22
C GLN A 155 -15.90 24.54 19.82
N PRO A 156 -15.86 25.30 20.94
CA PRO A 156 -16.96 26.19 21.29
C PRO A 156 -16.78 27.45 20.44
N GLY A 157 -17.30 27.40 19.21
CA GLY A 157 -17.10 28.43 18.19
C GLY A 157 -18.39 29.14 17.79
N GLY A 158 -18.90 29.99 18.67
CA GLY A 158 -19.56 31.24 18.28
C GLY A 158 -20.94 31.17 17.65
N GLY A 159 -21.97 31.43 18.46
CA GLY A 159 -23.23 31.94 17.94
C GLY A 159 -23.03 33.26 17.18
N ARG A 160 -23.75 33.39 16.07
CA ARG A 160 -24.34 34.66 15.63
C ARG A 160 -25.65 34.35 14.93
N PRO A 161 -26.78 34.96 15.34
CA PRO A 161 -28.00 34.90 14.57
C PRO A 161 -27.86 35.87 13.40
N GLN A 162 -28.24 35.46 12.20
CA GLN A 162 -28.45 36.42 11.12
C GLN A 162 -29.73 36.04 10.39
N GLY A 163 -30.78 36.80 10.69
CA GLY A 163 -32.05 36.70 10.01
C GLY A 163 -31.98 37.19 8.57
N ARG A 164 -32.77 36.55 7.73
CA ARG A 164 -33.85 37.15 6.94
C ARG A 164 -34.88 36.08 6.65
#